data_AF-A0A3C1WM82-F1
#
_entry.id   AF-A0A3C1WM82-F1
#
_cell.length_a   1.000
_cell.length_b   1.000
_cell.length_c   1.000
_cell.angle_alpha   90.00
_cell.angle_beta   90.00
_cell.angle_gamma   90.00
#
_symmetry.space_group_name_H-M   'P 1'
#
loop_
_entity.id
_entity.type
_entity.pdbx_description
1 polymer ?
#
loop_
_entity_poly.entity_id
_entity_poly.type
_entity_poly.pdbx_seq_one_letter_code
_entity_poly.pdbx_strand_id
1 'polypeptide(L)' 'LGQIMYEKYVALFLQTESWTDWRRTGLPALSPNPDGVISQIPRRFIYPTNENVYNPNCPQNSTLLAPGLWWDM' A
#
# COMPACT_ATOMS: atom_id res chain seq x y z
N LEU A 1 15.37 14.21 -5.01
CA LEU A 1 14.70 13.02 -4.42
C LEU A 1 14.18 12.06 -5.49
N GLY A 2 13.44 12.54 -6.50
CA GLY A 2 12.84 11.70 -7.56
C GLY A 2 13.78 10.68 -8.22
N GLN A 3 14.96 11.12 -8.68
CA GLN A 3 15.94 10.23 -9.34
C GLN A 3 16.43 9.11 -8.43
N ILE A 4 16.80 9.42 -7.19
CA ILE A 4 17.28 8.42 -6.22
C ILE A 4 16.20 7.36 -5.96
N MET A 5 14.94 7.79 -5.76
CA MET A 5 13.84 6.86 -5.51
C MET A 5 13.49 6.03 -6.74
N TYR A 6 13.63 6.59 -7.94
CA TYR A 6 13.42 5.86 -9.18
C TYR A 6 14.46 4.75 -9.38
N GLU A 7 15.75 5.06 -9.25
CA GLU A 7 16.81 4.04 -9.35
C GLU A 7 16.68 2.98 -8.25
N LYS A 8 16.29 3.39 -7.04
CA LYS A 8 15.99 2.45 -5.95
C LYS A 8 14.82 1.53 -6.31
N TYR A 9 13.75 2.06 -6.90
CA TYR A 9 12.59 1.27 -7.34
C TYR A 9 12.99 0.20 -8.38
N VAL A 10 13.85 0.55 -9.35
CA VAL A 10 14.37 -0.39 -10.35
C VAL A 10 15.26 -1.44 -9.70
N ALA A 11 16.18 -1.04 -8.81
CA ALA A 11 17.07 -1.96 -8.11
C ALA A 11 16.33 -2.96 -7.20
N LEU A 12 15.17 -2.56 -6.66
CA LEU A 12 14.34 -3.35 -5.75
C LEU A 12 13.24 -4.15 -6.44
N PHE A 13 13.32 -4.40 -7.75
CA PHE A 13 12.27 -5.06 -8.52
C PHE A 13 11.78 -6.40 -7.92
N LEU A 14 12.67 -7.19 -7.31
CA LEU A 14 12.33 -8.48 -6.68
C LEU A 14 12.06 -8.39 -5.17
N GLN A 15 12.02 -7.19 -4.61
CA GLN A 15 11.87 -6.95 -3.18
C GLN A 15 10.56 -6.20 -2.88
N THR A 16 9.89 -6.60 -1.80
CA THR A 16 8.64 -5.97 -1.34
C THR A 16 8.84 -4.53 -0.88
N GLU A 17 10.08 -4.15 -0.58
CA GLU A 17 10.45 -2.81 -0.11
C GLU A 17 10.11 -1.73 -1.14
N SER A 18 10.13 -2.06 -2.43
CA SER A 18 9.69 -1.17 -3.51
C SER A 18 8.26 -0.63 -3.30
N TRP A 19 7.34 -1.46 -2.78
CA TRP A 19 5.97 -1.05 -2.48
C TRP A 19 5.86 -0.22 -1.19
N THR A 20 6.69 -0.51 -0.18
CA THR A 20 6.76 0.28 1.06
C THR A 20 7.28 1.68 0.78
N ASP A 21 8.36 1.80 0.00
CA ASP A 21 8.95 3.08 -0.40
C ASP A 21 8.00 3.91 -1.25
N TRP A 22 7.29 3.29 -2.21
CA TRP A 22 6.31 3.99 -3.03
C TRP A 22 5.16 4.55 -2.19
N ARG A 23 4.68 3.82 -1.17
CA ARG A 23 3.64 4.33 -0.26
C ARG A 23 4.15 5.54 0.53
N ARG A 24 5.33 5.43 1.14
CA ARG A 24 5.95 6.49 1.94
C ARG A 24 6.28 7.76 1.14
N THR A 25 6.60 7.65 -0.15
CA THR A 25 7.14 8.77 -0.94
C THR A 25 6.26 9.22 -2.11
N GLY A 26 5.32 8.40 -2.55
CA GLY A 26 4.56 8.61 -3.78
C GLY A 26 5.38 8.48 -5.07
N LEU A 27 6.60 7.94 -4.99
CA LEU A 27 7.55 7.83 -6.11
C LEU A 27 7.84 6.36 -6.46
N PRO A 28 7.96 6.00 -7.75
CA PRO A 28 7.63 6.82 -8.92
C PRO A 28 6.15 7.22 -8.94
N ALA A 29 5.81 8.28 -9.69
CA ALA A 29 4.44 8.76 -9.81
C ALA A 29 3.59 7.76 -10.62
N LEU A 30 3.03 6.76 -9.93
CA LEU A 30 2.20 5.72 -10.52
C LEU A 30 0.77 6.23 -10.71
N SER A 31 0.19 5.93 -11.88
CA SER A 31 -1.23 6.16 -12.16
C SER A 31 -2.02 4.86 -11.90
N PRO A 32 -3.19 4.93 -11.23
CA PRO A 32 -4.08 3.78 -11.09
C PRO A 32 -4.53 3.24 -12.46
N ASN A 33 -4.83 1.95 -12.52
CA ASN A 33 -5.42 1.34 -13.71
C ASN A 33 -6.85 1.91 -13.93
N PRO A 34 -7.18 2.47 -15.12
CA PRO A 34 -8.50 3.01 -15.41
C PRO A 34 -9.63 1.96 -15.29
N ASP A 35 -9.34 0.69 -15.54
CA ASP A 35 -10.31 -0.41 -15.43
C ASP A 35 -10.30 -1.08 -14.05
N GLY A 36 -9.65 -0.46 -13.06
CA GLY A 36 -9.59 -0.97 -11.69
C GLY A 36 -10.95 -0.96 -11.00
N VAL A 37 -11.25 -2.00 -10.22
CA VAL A 37 -12.44 -2.07 -9.35
C VAL A 37 -12.47 -0.91 -8.34
N ILE A 38 -11.28 -0.45 -7.94
CA ILE A 38 -11.08 0.75 -7.13
C ILE A 38 -10.29 1.78 -7.94
N SER A 39 -10.62 3.05 -7.79
CA SER A 39 -10.00 4.17 -8.52
C SER A 39 -8.61 4.57 -8.00
N GLN A 40 -8.05 3.82 -7.05
CA GLN A 40 -6.77 4.11 -6.40
C GLN A 40 -5.95 2.82 -6.24
N ILE A 41 -4.62 2.97 -6.19
CA ILE A 41 -3.72 1.83 -5.95
C ILE A 41 -3.81 1.44 -4.46
N PRO A 42 -4.03 0.16 -4.11
CA PRO A 42 -4.05 -0.32 -2.73
C PRO A 42 -2.80 0.09 -1.95
N ARG A 43 -3.01 0.63 -0.74
CA ARG A 43 -1.91 1.06 0.16
C ARG A 43 -1.72 0.13 1.34
N ARG A 44 -2.54 -0.90 1.50
CA ARG A 44 -2.40 -1.91 2.55
C ARG A 44 -3.11 -3.21 2.21
N PHE A 45 -2.87 -4.23 3.03
CA PHE A 45 -3.71 -5.42 3.07
C PHE A 45 -4.81 -5.26 4.13
N ILE A 46 -5.92 -5.96 3.88
CA ILE A 46 -7.00 -6.14 4.85
C ILE A 46 -6.62 -7.22 5.87
N TYR A 47 -7.22 -7.13 7.05
CA TYR A 47 -7.12 -8.22 8.02
C TYR A 47 -7.85 -9.46 7.49
N PRO A 48 -7.35 -10.68 7.78
CA PRO A 48 -8.02 -11.89 7.35
C PRO A 48 -9.40 -12.00 8.00
N THR A 49 -10.37 -12.58 7.27
CA THR A 49 -11.75 -12.70 7.75
C THR A 49 -11.84 -13.44 9.10
N ASN A 50 -11.00 -14.44 9.31
CA ASN A 50 -10.96 -15.18 10.57
C ASN A 50 -10.62 -14.30 11.78
N GLU A 51 -9.73 -13.31 11.60
CA GLU A 51 -9.37 -12.38 12.68
C GLU A 51 -10.58 -11.51 13.06
N ASN A 52 -11.34 -11.05 12.06
CA ASN A 52 -12.57 -10.30 12.29
C ASN A 52 -13.66 -11.11 13.02
N VAL A 53 -13.73 -12.42 12.78
CA VAL A 53 -14.75 -13.30 13.38
C VAL A 53 -14.37 -13.75 14.78
N TYR A 54 -13.11 -14.14 14.98
CA TYR A 54 -12.67 -14.79 16.22
C TYR A 54 -12.05 -13.82 17.23
N ASN A 55 -11.56 -12.65 16.81
CA ASN A 55 -10.99 -11.65 17.71
C ASN A 55 -11.92 -10.43 17.85
N PRO A 56 -12.61 -10.26 18.99
CA PRO A 56 -13.50 -9.11 19.20
C PRO A 56 -12.79 -7.75 19.22
N ASN A 57 -11.46 -7.74 19.36
CA ASN A 57 -10.64 -6.54 19.32
C ASN A 57 -10.06 -6.23 17.93
N CYS A 58 -10.39 -7.02 16.90
CA CYS A 58 -9.90 -6.78 15.55
C CYS A 58 -10.35 -5.38 15.07
N PRO A 59 -9.43 -4.54 14.54
CA PRO A 59 -9.79 -3.22 14.05
C PRO A 59 -10.83 -3.29 12.92
N GLN A 60 -11.95 -2.63 13.15
CA GLN A 60 -13.08 -2.58 12.21
C GLN A 60 -12.84 -1.57 11.08
N ASN A 61 -13.61 -1.69 10.00
CA ASN A 61 -13.57 -0.78 8.82
C ASN A 61 -12.20 -0.70 8.11
N SER A 62 -11.43 -1.79 8.15
CA SER A 62 -10.17 -1.91 7.42
C SER A 62 -10.44 -2.21 5.94
N THR A 63 -10.08 -1.29 5.06
CA THR A 63 -10.17 -1.42 3.60
C THR A 63 -8.75 -1.43 2.99
N LEU A 64 -8.66 -1.60 1.67
CA LEU A 64 -7.38 -1.53 0.94
C LEU A 64 -6.75 -0.11 0.94
N LEU A 65 -7.51 0.91 1.36
CA LEU A 65 -7.10 2.31 1.31
C LEU A 65 -7.12 2.98 2.70
N ALA A 66 -7.93 2.48 3.64
CA ALA A 66 -8.14 3.11 4.94
C ALA A 66 -8.22 2.09 6.09
N PRO A 67 -7.84 2.47 7.32
CA PRO A 67 -7.01 3.62 7.65
C PRO A 67 -5.61 3.49 7.01
N GLY A 68 -4.99 4.63 6.71
CA GLY A 68 -3.59 4.69 6.29
C GLY A 68 -2.68 4.09 7.36
N LEU A 69 -1.55 3.54 6.94
CA LEU A 69 -0.55 3.04 7.89
C LEU A 69 0.09 4.23 8.61
N TRP A 70 0.51 4.05 9.86
CA TRP A 70 1.02 5.16 10.69
C TRP A 70 2.24 5.88 10.09
N TRP A 71 3.02 5.19 9.25
CA TRP A 71 4.20 5.73 8.55
C TRP A 71 3.88 6.18 7.12
N ASP A 72 2.67 5.90 6.63
CA ASP A 72 2.22 6.24 5.29
C ASP A 72 1.61 7.64 5.30
N MET A 73 2.41 8.64 4.94
CA MET A 73 2.05 10.07 4.91
C MET A 73 1.54 10.52 3.55
#